data_AF-A0A2D4FDF1-F1
#
_entry.id   AF-A0A2D4FDF1-F1
#
_cell.length_a   1.000
_cell.length_b   1.000
_cell.length_c   1.000
_cell.angle_alpha   90.00
_cell.angle_beta   90.00
_cell.angle_gamma   90.00
#
_symmetry.space_group_name_H-M   'P 1'
#
loop_
_entity.id
_entity.type
_entity.pdbx_description
1 polymer ?
#
loop_
_entity_poly.entity_id
_entity_poly.type
_entity_poly.pdbx_seq_one_letter_code
_entity_poly.pdbx_strand_id
1 'polypeptide(L)'
;MPPKRKAAAQTRAAIKGKKVKKEPELKPEPEEDNFLSTMAALKAAPKEKSKAKIDTACQLSHDNGAQIYQDYDCMLNQTNIGHNNNKFYIIQLIEQNGNYSCWNRWGRVGEVGQCKLSSCPTLEAAIKAFEKKFQEKTK
;
A
#
# COMPACT_ATOMS: atom_id res chain seq x y z
N MET A 1 16.79 -0.84 56.37
CA MET A 1 15.53 -0.38 57.01
C MET A 1 15.24 1.03 56.54
N PRO A 2 14.13 1.30 55.84
CA PRO A 2 13.70 2.67 55.54
C PRO A 2 12.73 3.19 56.62
N PRO A 3 12.97 4.35 57.25
CA PRO A 3 12.03 4.96 58.19
C PRO A 3 10.95 5.77 57.45
N LYS A 4 9.71 5.46 57.81
CA LYS A 4 8.44 6.10 57.40
C LYS A 4 8.31 7.52 57.96
N ARG A 5 7.66 8.43 57.21
CA ARG A 5 6.97 9.61 57.78
C ARG A 5 5.47 9.49 57.55
N LYS A 6 4.72 9.86 58.59
CA LYS A 6 3.29 9.58 58.86
C LYS A 6 2.32 10.58 58.22
N ALA A 7 1.07 10.13 58.13
CA ALA A 7 -0.12 10.72 57.52
C ALA A 7 -0.79 11.89 58.29
N ALA A 8 -1.71 12.57 57.61
CA ALA A 8 -2.86 13.23 58.21
C ALA A 8 -4.17 12.66 57.60
N ALA A 9 -5.06 12.18 58.46
CA ALA A 9 -6.45 11.80 58.21
C ALA A 9 -7.34 13.06 58.44
N GLN A 10 -8.63 13.22 58.14
CA GLN A 10 -9.84 12.41 57.89
C GLN A 10 -10.75 13.29 56.99
N THR A 11 -11.73 12.80 56.22
CA THR A 11 -13.10 12.49 56.70
C THR A 11 -13.80 11.47 55.80
N ARG A 12 -14.46 10.49 56.43
CA ARG A 12 -15.36 9.51 55.82
C ARG A 12 -16.79 10.06 55.74
N ALA A 13 -17.51 9.74 54.66
CA ALA A 13 -18.96 9.55 54.70
C ALA A 13 -19.31 8.31 53.85
N ALA A 14 -20.01 7.37 54.48
CA ALA A 14 -20.53 6.13 53.89
C ALA A 14 -21.54 6.43 52.77
N ILE A 15 -21.84 5.52 51.83
CA ILE A 15 -22.99 4.60 51.98
C ILE A 15 -22.92 3.48 50.91
N LYS A 16 -22.91 2.25 51.42
CA LYS A 16 -23.58 1.00 51.00
C LYS A 16 -23.98 0.79 49.52
N GLY A 17 -23.58 -0.39 49.01
CA GLY A 17 -24.51 -1.24 48.26
C GLY A 17 -24.03 -1.84 46.93
N LYS A 18 -22.95 -2.66 46.91
CA LYS A 18 -22.64 -3.50 45.73
C LYS A 18 -23.24 -4.90 45.92
N LYS A 19 -24.56 -5.02 45.72
CA LYS A 19 -25.22 -6.30 45.47
C LYS A 19 -24.95 -6.72 44.03
N VAL A 20 -24.48 -7.96 43.91
CA VAL A 20 -24.36 -8.77 42.71
C VAL A 20 -25.51 -8.48 41.74
N LYS A 21 -25.19 -7.97 40.55
CA LYS A 21 -26.12 -7.82 39.44
C LYS A 21 -25.66 -8.81 38.36
N LYS A 22 -26.52 -9.80 38.14
CA LYS A 22 -26.45 -10.82 37.08
C LYS A 22 -26.02 -10.21 35.74
N GLU A 23 -25.20 -10.97 35.02
CA GLU A 23 -25.07 -10.90 33.57
C GLU A 23 -26.45 -10.72 32.91
N PRO A 24 -26.62 -9.75 32.01
CA PRO A 24 -27.51 -9.93 30.89
C PRO A 24 -26.77 -10.80 29.86
N GLU A 25 -27.27 -12.02 29.65
CA GLU A 25 -26.90 -12.88 28.54
C GLU A 25 -26.98 -12.08 27.23
N LEU A 26 -25.82 -11.91 26.60
CA LEU A 26 -25.71 -11.34 25.25
C LEU A 26 -26.25 -12.39 24.28
N LYS A 27 -27.37 -12.11 23.63
CA LYS A 27 -27.84 -12.89 22.49
C LYS A 27 -26.74 -12.83 21.40
N PRO A 28 -26.31 -13.96 20.82
CA PRO A 28 -25.45 -13.92 19.65
C PRO A 28 -26.31 -13.47 18.45
N GLU A 29 -26.27 -12.19 18.12
CA GLU A 29 -26.75 -11.71 16.82
C GLU A 29 -25.73 -12.08 15.72
N PRO A 30 -26.17 -12.33 14.48
CA PRO A 30 -25.43 -13.12 13.51
C PRO A 30 -24.34 -12.26 12.86
N GLU A 31 -23.11 -12.40 13.33
CA GLU A 31 -21.92 -11.81 12.68
C GLU A 31 -21.66 -12.43 11.28
N GLU A 32 -22.25 -13.58 10.99
CA GLU A 32 -22.17 -14.29 9.71
C GLU A 32 -22.87 -13.53 8.56
N ASP A 33 -23.99 -12.86 8.81
CA ASP A 33 -24.78 -12.20 7.75
C ASP A 33 -24.06 -10.98 7.16
N ASN A 34 -23.31 -10.23 7.99
CA ASN A 34 -22.54 -9.08 7.52
C ASN A 34 -21.31 -9.50 6.70
N PHE A 35 -20.65 -10.59 7.08
CA PHE A 35 -19.51 -11.13 6.33
C PHE A 35 -19.95 -11.73 4.99
N LEU A 36 -21.03 -12.51 4.98
CA LEU A 36 -21.59 -13.09 3.76
C LEU A 36 -22.15 -12.01 2.82
N SER A 37 -22.83 -11.00 3.36
CA SER A 37 -23.35 -9.87 2.60
C SER A 37 -22.24 -9.01 2.00
N THR A 38 -21.17 -8.72 2.76
CA THR A 38 -20.00 -8.01 2.24
C THR A 38 -19.23 -8.83 1.20
N MET A 39 -19.10 -10.15 1.38
CA MET A 39 -18.49 -11.04 0.39
C MET A 39 -19.32 -11.12 -0.90
N ALA A 40 -20.65 -11.15 -0.78
CA ALA A 40 -21.58 -11.12 -1.92
C ALA A 40 -21.53 -9.77 -2.65
N ALA A 41 -21.47 -8.66 -1.92
CA ALA A 41 -21.32 -7.31 -2.47
C ALA A 41 -19.97 -7.14 -3.19
N LEU A 42 -18.86 -7.67 -2.64
CA LEU A 42 -17.54 -7.67 -3.28
C LEU A 42 -17.51 -8.54 -4.56
N LYS A 43 -18.28 -9.64 -4.60
CA LYS A 43 -18.41 -10.49 -5.80
C LYS A 43 -19.29 -9.86 -6.88
N ALA A 44 -20.32 -9.11 -6.49
CA ALA A 44 -21.24 -8.43 -7.40
C ALA A 44 -20.75 -7.06 -7.86
N ALA A 45 -19.76 -6.47 -7.17
CA ALA A 45 -19.15 -5.22 -7.57
C ALA A 45 -18.50 -5.35 -8.96
N PRO A 46 -18.75 -4.41 -9.89
CA PRO A 46 -18.03 -4.34 -11.15
C PRO A 46 -16.53 -4.29 -10.86
N LYS A 47 -15.76 -5.21 -11.43
CA LYS A 47 -14.30 -5.14 -11.43
C LYS A 47 -13.87 -4.03 -12.39
N GLU A 48 -14.15 -2.78 -12.05
CA GLU A 48 -13.48 -1.67 -12.68
C GLU A 48 -12.00 -1.78 -12.30
N LYS A 49 -11.20 -2.26 -13.24
CA LYS A 49 -9.74 -2.20 -13.11
C LYS A 49 -9.37 -0.73 -13.02
N SER A 50 -9.08 -0.25 -11.81
CA SER A 50 -8.48 1.07 -11.65
C SER A 50 -7.17 1.07 -12.43
N LYS A 51 -7.07 1.92 -13.45
CA LYS A 51 -5.82 2.08 -14.19
C LYS A 51 -4.72 2.47 -13.22
N ALA A 52 -3.55 1.85 -13.38
CA ALA A 52 -2.38 2.19 -12.59
C ALA A 52 -2.04 3.68 -12.81
N LYS A 53 -1.64 4.35 -11.73
CA LYS A 53 -1.22 5.75 -11.79
C LYS A 53 0.25 5.81 -12.17
N ILE A 54 0.59 6.77 -13.03
CA ILE A 54 1.98 7.08 -13.35
C ILE A 54 2.71 7.46 -12.06
N ASP A 55 3.95 7.00 -11.90
CA ASP A 55 4.82 7.37 -10.79
C ASP A 55 4.92 8.90 -10.66
N THR A 56 4.71 9.42 -9.45
CA THR A 56 4.72 10.86 -9.16
C THR A 56 6.07 11.52 -9.51
N ALA A 57 7.16 10.75 -9.49
CA ALA A 57 8.48 11.25 -9.88
C ALA A 57 8.64 11.42 -11.41
N CYS A 58 7.71 10.89 -12.21
CA CYS A 58 7.72 11.06 -13.65
C CYS A 58 7.16 12.42 -14.05
N GLN A 59 7.86 13.12 -14.94
CA GLN A 59 7.43 14.43 -15.47
C GLN A 59 6.07 14.33 -16.19
N LEU A 60 5.80 13.19 -16.82
CA LEU A 60 4.54 12.91 -17.53
C LEU A 60 3.35 12.68 -16.58
N SER A 61 3.57 12.54 -15.27
CA SER A 61 2.48 12.30 -14.30
C SER A 61 1.48 13.46 -14.19
N HIS A 62 1.90 14.67 -14.58
CA HIS A 62 1.07 15.87 -14.57
C HIS A 62 0.40 16.16 -15.92
N ASP A 63 0.72 15.41 -16.97
CA ASP A 63 0.17 15.63 -18.30
C ASP A 63 -1.21 15.00 -18.43
N ASN A 64 -2.21 15.79 -18.83
CA ASN A 64 -3.63 15.39 -18.96
C ASN A 64 -3.93 14.30 -20.02
N GLY A 65 -2.92 13.67 -20.62
CA GLY A 65 -3.08 12.61 -21.62
C GLY A 65 -2.10 11.45 -21.44
N ALA A 66 -1.26 11.47 -20.42
CA ALA A 66 -0.36 10.37 -20.14
C ALA A 66 -1.08 9.34 -19.27
N GLN A 67 -1.09 8.08 -19.71
CA GLN A 67 -1.62 6.96 -18.95
C GLN A 67 -0.66 5.77 -19.02
N ILE A 68 -0.71 4.90 -18.02
CA ILE A 68 -0.01 3.62 -18.11
C ILE A 68 -0.71 2.77 -19.18
N TYR A 69 0.09 2.20 -20.07
CA TYR A 69 -0.38 1.31 -21.11
C TYR A 69 -0.81 -0.02 -20.49
N GLN A 70 -2.11 -0.30 -20.51
CA GLN A 70 -2.71 -1.51 -19.93
C GLN A 70 -2.23 -1.77 -18.49
N ASP A 71 -1.73 -2.98 -18.23
CA ASP A 71 -1.24 -3.46 -16.93
C ASP A 71 0.32 -3.47 -16.90
N TYR A 72 0.99 -2.71 -17.78
CA TYR A 72 2.47 -2.61 -17.82
C TYR A 72 3.01 -1.66 -16.73
N ASP A 73 2.75 -2.02 -15.48
CA ASP A 73 3.29 -1.41 -14.27
C ASP A 73 3.92 -2.50 -13.40
N CYS A 74 5.20 -2.35 -13.09
CA CYS A 74 5.96 -3.32 -12.30
C CYS A 74 6.83 -2.62 -11.27
N MET A 75 6.67 -3.00 -10.00
CA MET A 75 7.57 -2.61 -8.92
C MET A 75 8.32 -3.84 -8.40
N LEU A 76 9.64 -3.83 -8.56
CA LEU A 76 10.55 -4.87 -8.13
C LEU A 76 11.30 -4.41 -6.88
N ASN A 77 11.51 -5.31 -5.93
CA ASN A 77 12.30 -5.04 -4.73
C ASN A 77 13.34 -6.14 -4.53
N GLN A 78 14.56 -5.74 -4.18
CA GLN A 78 15.66 -6.63 -3.86
C GLN A 78 16.17 -6.30 -2.46
N THR A 79 16.01 -7.24 -1.53
CA THR A 79 16.53 -7.13 -0.16
C THR A 79 17.64 -8.16 0.05
N ASN A 80 18.84 -7.68 0.41
CA ASN A 80 19.95 -8.52 0.85
C ASN A 80 20.25 -8.20 2.32
N ILE A 81 19.92 -9.15 3.20
CA ILE A 81 20.04 -9.01 4.66
C ILE A 81 21.51 -8.88 5.09
N GLY A 82 22.42 -9.63 4.46
CA GLY A 82 23.83 -9.67 4.86
C GLY A 82 24.56 -8.34 4.71
N HIS A 83 24.14 -7.50 3.75
CA HIS A 83 24.73 -6.19 3.50
C HIS A 83 23.75 -5.03 3.76
N ASN A 84 22.58 -5.31 4.35
CA ASN A 84 21.48 -4.34 4.54
C ASN A 84 21.17 -3.51 3.27
N ASN A 85 21.19 -4.18 2.13
CA ASN A 85 20.89 -3.55 0.84
C ASN A 85 19.43 -3.77 0.51
N ASN A 86 18.62 -2.73 0.64
CA ASN A 86 17.25 -2.72 0.20
C ASN A 86 17.09 -1.77 -0.98
N LYS A 87 16.85 -2.32 -2.17
CA LYS A 87 16.75 -1.57 -3.42
C LYS A 87 15.41 -1.81 -4.08
N PHE A 88 14.89 -0.78 -4.74
CA PHE A 88 13.70 -0.89 -5.58
C PHE A 88 14.03 -0.62 -7.04
N TYR A 89 13.19 -1.15 -7.92
CA TYR A 89 13.20 -0.88 -9.36
C TYR A 89 11.75 -0.83 -9.85
N ILE A 90 11.29 0.34 -10.28
CA ILE A 90 9.98 0.57 -10.89
C ILE A 90 10.16 0.64 -12.41
N ILE A 91 9.28 -0.04 -13.14
CA ILE A 91 9.21 -0.03 -14.59
C ILE A 91 7.76 0.22 -14.98
N GLN A 92 7.51 1.27 -15.76
CA GLN A 92 6.19 1.62 -16.25
C GLN A 92 6.25 1.92 -17.74
N LEU A 93 5.29 1.40 -18.50
CA LEU A 93 5.10 1.77 -19.89
C LEU A 93 4.01 2.84 -19.96
N ILE A 94 4.37 4.04 -20.40
CA ILE A 94 3.50 5.20 -20.48
C ILE A 94 3.13 5.43 -21.94
N GLU A 95 1.84 5.62 -22.20
CA GLU A 95 1.31 6.03 -23.49
C GLU A 95 0.77 7.46 -23.38
N GLN A 96 1.12 8.31 -24.35
CA GLN A 96 0.64 9.69 -24.46
C GLN A 96 0.38 10.03 -25.92
N ASN A 97 -0.90 10.17 -26.30
CA ASN A 97 -1.32 10.58 -27.65
C ASN A 97 -0.67 9.78 -28.80
N GLY A 98 -0.48 8.47 -28.62
CA GLY A 98 0.17 7.58 -29.59
C GLY A 98 1.70 7.52 -29.52
N ASN A 99 2.33 8.30 -28.63
CA ASN A 99 3.73 8.16 -28.27
C ASN A 99 3.87 7.22 -27.08
N TYR A 100 4.93 6.40 -27.09
CA TYR A 100 5.20 5.42 -26.03
C TYR A 100 6.51 5.77 -25.34
N SER A 101 6.54 5.72 -24.02
CA SER A 101 7.72 5.98 -23.23
C SER A 101 7.86 4.95 -22.12
N CYS A 102 9.07 4.42 -21.93
CA CYS A 102 9.38 3.53 -20.81
C CYS A 102 9.99 4.35 -19.67
N TRP A 103 9.27 4.42 -18.56
CA TRP A 103 9.75 5.00 -17.31
C TRP A 103 10.43 3.91 -16.48
N ASN A 104 11.65 4.20 -16.04
CA ASN A 104 12.39 3.35 -15.12
C ASN A 104 12.85 4.20 -13.95
N ARG A 105 12.67 3.72 -12.71
CA ARG A 105 13.16 4.40 -11.51
C ARG A 105 13.74 3.39 -10.54
N TRP A 106 14.90 3.68 -9.96
CA TRP A 106 15.59 2.75 -9.07
C TRP A 106 16.39 3.47 -8.00
N GLY A 107 16.56 2.83 -6.85
CA GLY A 107 17.30 3.43 -5.75
C GLY A 107 17.24 2.62 -4.48
N ARG A 108 17.64 3.25 -3.38
CA ARG A 108 17.46 2.71 -2.03
C ARG A 108 16.00 2.88 -1.61
N VAL A 109 15.41 1.84 -1.02
CA VAL A 109 14.02 1.92 -0.53
C VAL A 109 13.88 3.02 0.51
N GLY A 110 12.89 3.89 0.33
CA GLY A 110 12.66 5.08 1.16
C GLY A 110 13.24 6.38 0.59
N GLU A 111 14.10 6.29 -0.43
CA GLU A 111 14.67 7.46 -1.12
C GLU A 111 14.04 7.64 -2.52
N VAL A 112 14.22 8.82 -3.11
CA VAL A 112 13.72 9.09 -4.47
C VAL A 112 14.46 8.22 -5.51
N GLY A 113 15.77 8.02 -5.33
CA GLY A 113 16.60 7.26 -6.25
C GLY A 113 16.89 8.02 -7.55
N GLN A 114 17.27 7.27 -8.58
CA GLN A 114 17.50 7.75 -9.94
C GLN A 114 16.34 7.33 -10.84
N CYS A 115 16.11 8.08 -11.90
CA CYS A 115 15.09 7.78 -12.88
C CYS A 115 15.61 7.95 -14.32
N LYS A 116 14.95 7.27 -15.25
CA LYS A 116 15.21 7.36 -16.68
C LYS A 116 13.92 7.16 -17.46
N LEU A 117 13.54 8.20 -18.19
CA LEU A 117 12.50 8.15 -19.21
C LEU A 117 13.14 7.85 -20.57
N SER A 118 12.67 6.80 -21.24
CA SER A 118 13.14 6.43 -22.58
C SER A 118 11.97 6.47 -23.55
N SER A 119 11.99 7.43 -24.48
CA SER A 119 10.99 7.49 -25.56
C SER A 119 11.21 6.36 -26.56
N CYS A 120 10.12 5.74 -27.00
CA CYS A 120 10.11 4.62 -27.94
C CYS A 120 9.26 5.00 -29.16
N PRO A 121 9.73 4.71 -30.39
CA PRO A 121 9.03 5.11 -31.61
C PRO A 121 7.75 4.29 -31.87
N THR A 122 7.67 3.07 -31.34
CA THR A 122 6.54 2.16 -31.53
C THR A 122 6.19 1.46 -30.23
N LEU A 123 4.92 1.05 -30.11
CA LEU A 123 4.42 0.26 -28.98
C LEU A 123 5.22 -1.03 -28.78
N GLU A 124 5.48 -1.75 -29.87
CA GLU A 124 6.21 -3.03 -29.82
C GLU A 124 7.65 -2.83 -29.30
N ALA A 125 8.31 -1.75 -29.69
CA ALA A 125 9.63 -1.41 -29.17
C ALA A 125 9.58 -1.08 -27.67
N ALA A 126 8.54 -0.37 -27.22
CA ALA A 126 8.33 -0.06 -25.80
C ALA A 126 8.09 -1.33 -24.97
N ILE A 127 7.22 -2.23 -25.44
CA ILE A 127 6.94 -3.52 -24.78
C ILE A 127 8.22 -4.36 -24.71
N LYS A 128 8.97 -4.50 -25.82
CA LYS A 128 10.25 -5.24 -25.81
C LYS A 128 11.27 -4.62 -24.86
N ALA A 129 11.34 -3.30 -24.78
CA ALA A 129 12.24 -2.61 -23.85
C ALA A 129 11.84 -2.87 -22.38
N PHE A 130 10.53 -2.83 -22.10
CA PHE A 130 9.96 -3.16 -20.79
C PHE A 130 10.28 -4.60 -20.39
N GLU A 131 9.93 -5.56 -21.24
CA GLU A 131 10.15 -7.00 -20.99
C GLU A 131 11.62 -7.33 -20.83
N LYS A 132 12.48 -6.75 -21.67
CA LYS A 132 13.93 -6.90 -21.54
C LYS A 132 14.42 -6.43 -20.18
N LYS A 133 13.97 -5.26 -19.71
CA LYS A 133 14.39 -4.71 -18.42
C LYS A 133 13.81 -5.51 -17.25
N PHE A 134 12.56 -5.94 -17.36
CA PHE A 134 11.93 -6.82 -16.39
C PHE A 134 12.74 -8.12 -16.24
N GLN A 135 12.98 -8.85 -17.34
CA GLN A 135 13.75 -10.09 -17.33
C GLN A 135 15.19 -9.91 -16.84
N GLU A 136 15.84 -8.78 -17.14
CA GLU A 136 17.19 -8.47 -16.65
C GLU A 136 17.23 -8.31 -15.12
N LYS A 137 16.15 -7.81 -14.50
CA LYS A 137 16.09 -7.54 -13.05
C LYS A 137 15.43 -8.65 -12.24
N THR A 138 14.71 -9.57 -12.87
CA THR A 138 14.00 -10.67 -12.20
C THR A 138 14.67 -12.04 -12.35
N LYS A 139 15.82 -12.12 -13.03
CA LYS A 139 16.67 -13.32 -13.05
C LYS A 139 17.60 -13.33 -11.84
#